data_AF-A0AAN8LW42-F1
#
_entry.id   AF-A0AAN8LW42-F1
#
_cell.length_a   1.000
_cell.length_b   1.000
_cell.length_c   1.000
_cell.angle_alpha   90.00
_cell.angle_beta   90.00
_cell.angle_gamma   90.00
#
_symmetry.space_group_name_H-M   'P 1'
#
loop_
_entity.id
_entity.type
_entity.pdbx_description
1 polymer ?
#
loop_
_entity_poly.entity_id
_entity_poly.type
_entity_poly.pdbx_seq_one_letter_code
_entity_poly.pdbx_strand_id
1 'polypeptide(L)'
;MSTLNSVDRVELCESLLTWIQTFGLEAPCKTVDDLTSGIVMAQALQKIDIVYFTDNWISRIKPEVGDNWRLKISNLKKVLKGILDYNQEVLQQQIDDFTLPDISLIGEHSDAAELGRMLQLILGCAVNCEQKQEYIQTIMMLEESVQHVVMTAIQELMSKECPVMGGNDSYADIDRQLKKTVEDLNQALATKEEIAQRCHELDMQAFHVQEQRDRLRLEYIELEERVAALQEERGSLLAENQILMERLNQSDSIEDLNSPVGRRHLQLQTHLEQLQEETFRLEAAKDDYRIRCEELEKELTELRGQNEELTSLADEAQSLKDEMDVLRLSSDKASKLEFTGGVL
;
A
#
# COMPACT_ATOMS: atom_id res chain seq x y z
N MET A 1 42.00 -27.13 3.02
CA MET A 1 41.26 -27.81 1.94
C MET A 1 39.92 -27.10 1.81
N SER A 2 39.73 -26.38 0.70
CA SER A 2 38.52 -25.58 0.49
C SER A 2 37.39 -26.48 0.00
N THR A 3 36.44 -26.78 0.87
CA THR A 3 35.16 -27.37 0.46
C THR A 3 34.48 -26.38 -0.48
N LEU A 4 34.35 -26.72 -1.76
CA LEU A 4 33.57 -25.95 -2.75
C LEU A 4 32.21 -25.61 -2.15
N ASN A 5 31.88 -24.31 -2.09
CA ASN A 5 30.60 -23.85 -1.56
C ASN A 5 29.46 -24.26 -2.51
N SER A 6 28.21 -24.22 -2.04
CA SER A 6 27.04 -24.57 -2.87
C SER A 6 26.98 -23.76 -4.16
N VAL A 7 27.43 -22.51 -4.15
CA VAL A 7 27.49 -21.62 -5.34
C VAL A 7 28.50 -22.16 -6.37
N ASP A 8 29.69 -22.57 -5.93
CA ASP A 8 30.74 -23.10 -6.81
C ASP A 8 30.33 -24.45 -7.44
N ARG A 9 29.48 -25.22 -6.75
CA ARG A 9 28.95 -26.50 -7.25
C ARG A 9 27.89 -26.32 -8.35
N VAL A 10 27.17 -25.20 -8.38
CA VAL A 10 26.23 -24.87 -9.47
C VAL A 10 27.01 -24.44 -10.72
N GLU A 11 28.04 -23.60 -10.56
CA GLU A 11 28.95 -23.20 -11.66
C GLU A 11 29.67 -24.41 -12.27
N LEU A 12 30.05 -25.39 -11.44
CA LEU A 12 30.55 -26.68 -11.87
C LEU A 12 29.57 -27.40 -12.80
N CYS A 13 28.29 -27.47 -12.42
CA CYS A 13 27.27 -28.13 -13.21
C CYS A 13 27.06 -27.47 -14.58
N GLU A 14 26.98 -26.13 -14.64
CA GLU A 14 26.79 -25.39 -15.89
C GLU A 14 28.00 -25.53 -16.83
N SER A 15 29.21 -25.48 -16.28
CA SER A 15 30.45 -25.67 -17.04
C SER A 15 30.54 -27.09 -17.63
N LEU A 16 30.21 -28.11 -16.82
CA LEU A 16 30.21 -29.50 -17.27
C LEU A 16 29.06 -29.81 -18.23
N LEU A 17 27.91 -29.14 -18.11
CA LEU A 17 26.83 -29.20 -19.08
C LEU A 17 27.28 -28.68 -20.45
N THR A 18 27.98 -27.53 -20.47
CA THR A 18 28.57 -26.96 -21.69
C THR A 18 29.55 -27.93 -22.34
N TRP A 19 30.37 -28.63 -21.54
CA TRP A 19 31.25 -29.68 -22.04
C TRP A 19 30.46 -30.88 -22.62
N ILE A 20 29.43 -31.38 -21.93
CA ILE A 20 28.58 -32.49 -22.43
C ILE A 20 27.91 -32.15 -23.77
N GLN A 21 27.52 -30.89 -23.98
CA GLN A 21 26.92 -30.46 -25.25
C GLN A 21 27.86 -30.63 -26.46
N THR A 22 29.18 -30.65 -26.26
CA THR A 22 30.16 -30.90 -27.33
C THR A 22 30.07 -32.31 -27.91
N PHE A 23 29.44 -33.25 -27.20
CA PHE A 23 29.33 -34.63 -27.65
C PHE A 23 28.38 -34.79 -28.83
N GLY A 24 27.50 -33.83 -29.12
CA GLY A 24 26.51 -33.94 -30.20
C GLY A 24 25.62 -35.18 -30.02
N LEU A 25 24.96 -35.27 -28.86
CA LEU A 25 24.10 -36.39 -28.48
C LEU A 25 22.72 -36.28 -29.13
N GLU A 26 22.04 -37.42 -29.26
CA GLU A 26 20.69 -37.47 -29.85
C GLU A 26 19.62 -36.92 -28.90
N ALA A 27 19.80 -37.13 -27.60
CA ALA A 27 18.90 -36.58 -26.58
C ALA A 27 19.13 -35.07 -26.40
N PRO A 28 18.07 -34.28 -26.15
CA PRO A 28 18.21 -32.88 -25.74
C PRO A 28 19.11 -32.77 -24.51
N CYS A 29 20.04 -31.81 -24.49
CA CYS A 29 20.99 -31.61 -23.39
C CYS A 29 21.26 -30.12 -23.12
N LYS A 30 20.20 -29.29 -23.16
CA LYS A 30 20.32 -27.83 -23.02
C LYS A 30 20.19 -27.36 -21.58
N THR A 31 19.42 -28.06 -20.76
CA THR A 31 19.13 -27.67 -19.38
C THR A 31 19.48 -28.77 -18.38
N VAL A 32 19.59 -28.42 -17.10
CA VAL A 32 19.75 -29.38 -15.99
C VAL A 32 18.69 -30.47 -16.05
N ASP A 33 17.43 -30.10 -16.29
CA ASP A 33 16.29 -31.02 -16.33
C ASP A 33 16.43 -32.09 -17.42
N ASP A 34 16.99 -31.74 -18.57
CA ASP A 34 17.21 -32.67 -19.69
C ASP A 34 18.09 -33.86 -19.26
N LEU A 35 19.04 -33.61 -18.36
CA LEU A 35 20.02 -34.59 -17.90
C LEU A 35 19.51 -35.46 -16.73
N THR A 36 18.51 -34.99 -15.99
CA THR A 36 17.96 -35.71 -14.81
C THR A 36 17.37 -37.08 -15.14
N SER A 37 17.04 -37.33 -16.41
CA SER A 37 16.55 -38.62 -16.91
C SER A 37 17.62 -39.73 -16.91
N GLY A 38 18.90 -39.35 -16.86
CA GLY A 38 20.06 -40.23 -17.00
C GLY A 38 20.35 -40.71 -18.44
N ILE A 39 19.50 -40.36 -19.41
CA ILE A 39 19.65 -40.80 -20.81
C ILE A 39 20.87 -40.13 -21.46
N VAL A 40 20.98 -38.81 -21.32
CA VAL A 40 22.11 -38.01 -21.85
C VAL A 40 23.45 -38.53 -21.32
N MET A 41 23.52 -38.80 -20.01
CA MET A 41 24.72 -39.35 -19.38
C MET A 41 25.07 -40.74 -19.91
N ALA A 42 24.08 -41.61 -20.10
CA ALA A 42 24.31 -42.94 -20.65
C ALA A 42 24.81 -42.88 -22.10
N GLN A 43 24.27 -41.98 -22.92
CA GLN A 43 24.75 -41.74 -24.29
C GLN A 43 26.18 -41.16 -24.30
N ALA A 44 26.50 -40.24 -23.38
CA ALA A 44 27.85 -39.70 -23.23
C ALA A 44 28.85 -40.81 -22.88
N LEU A 45 28.53 -41.67 -21.91
CA LEU A 45 29.36 -42.81 -21.53
C LEU A 45 29.56 -43.80 -22.69
N GLN A 46 28.51 -44.06 -23.48
CA GLN A 46 28.63 -44.88 -24.69
C GLN A 46 29.57 -44.27 -25.74
N LYS A 47 29.61 -42.93 -25.88
CA LYS A 47 30.60 -42.28 -26.74
C LYS A 47 32.03 -42.36 -26.17
N ILE A 48 32.17 -42.25 -24.84
CA ILE A 48 33.47 -42.34 -24.15
C ILE A 48 34.11 -43.70 -24.39
N ASP A 49 33.35 -44.78 -24.22
CA ASP A 49 33.82 -46.12 -24.49
C ASP A 49 32.66 -47.03 -24.91
N ILE A 50 32.48 -47.18 -26.23
CA ILE A 50 31.44 -48.03 -26.80
C ILE A 50 31.68 -49.53 -26.58
N VAL A 51 32.94 -49.92 -26.31
CA VAL A 51 33.32 -51.31 -26.07
C VAL A 51 32.83 -51.75 -24.70
N TYR A 52 32.94 -50.88 -23.70
CA TYR A 52 32.43 -51.13 -22.35
C TYR A 52 30.93 -50.81 -22.22
N PHE A 53 30.53 -49.59 -22.60
CA PHE A 53 29.14 -49.12 -22.52
C PHE A 53 28.35 -49.52 -23.78
N THR A 54 28.18 -50.82 -23.95
CA THR A 54 27.53 -51.43 -25.12
C THR A 54 26.05 -51.08 -25.27
N ASP A 55 25.48 -51.36 -26.45
CA ASP A 55 24.04 -51.25 -26.72
C ASP A 55 23.17 -52.08 -25.74
N ASN A 56 23.70 -53.20 -25.25
CA ASN A 56 23.02 -54.01 -24.25
C ASN A 56 23.02 -53.34 -22.86
N TRP A 57 24.01 -52.52 -22.55
CA TRP A 57 24.03 -51.74 -21.32
C TRP A 57 23.06 -50.56 -21.40
N ILE A 58 23.12 -49.78 -22.49
CA ILE A 58 22.27 -48.60 -22.66
C ILE A 58 20.77 -48.97 -22.76
N SER A 59 20.43 -50.14 -23.32
CA SER A 59 19.04 -50.63 -23.37
C SER A 59 18.39 -50.85 -21.99
N ARG A 60 19.19 -50.91 -20.91
CA ARG A 60 18.71 -50.98 -19.52
C ARG A 60 18.24 -49.63 -18.99
N ILE A 61 18.63 -48.54 -19.64
CA ILE A 61 18.19 -47.17 -19.35
C ILE A 61 16.86 -46.97 -20.04
N LYS A 62 15.81 -46.70 -19.26
CA LYS A 62 14.47 -46.56 -19.82
C LYS A 62 14.34 -45.21 -20.53
N PRO A 63 13.94 -45.18 -21.81
CA PRO A 63 13.59 -43.94 -22.49
C PRO A 63 12.25 -43.38 -21.98
N GLU A 64 11.92 -42.15 -22.36
CA GLU A 64 10.60 -41.52 -22.12
C GLU A 64 10.18 -41.48 -20.64
N VAL A 65 11.11 -41.05 -19.78
CA VAL A 65 10.90 -41.02 -18.33
C VAL A 65 9.89 -39.96 -17.88
N GLY A 66 9.78 -38.85 -18.64
CA GLY A 66 8.98 -37.68 -18.28
C GLY A 66 9.27 -37.19 -16.86
N ASP A 67 8.22 -36.87 -16.11
CA ASP A 67 8.32 -36.39 -14.72
C ASP A 67 8.33 -37.52 -13.68
N ASN A 68 8.46 -38.78 -14.11
CA ASN A 68 8.49 -39.91 -13.19
C ASN A 68 9.85 -40.01 -12.48
N TRP A 69 10.01 -39.25 -11.39
CA TRP A 69 11.24 -39.18 -10.60
C TRP A 69 11.74 -40.55 -10.13
N ARG A 70 10.86 -41.53 -9.85
CA ARG A 70 11.28 -42.89 -9.47
C ARG A 70 12.00 -43.61 -10.61
N LEU A 71 11.54 -43.41 -11.84
CA LEU A 71 12.21 -43.95 -13.02
C LEU A 71 13.50 -43.18 -13.33
N LYS A 72 13.54 -41.85 -13.11
CA LYS A 72 14.77 -41.04 -13.19
C LYS A 72 15.84 -41.59 -12.25
N ILE A 73 15.52 -41.76 -10.97
CA ILE A 73 16.41 -42.37 -9.97
C ILE A 73 16.85 -43.78 -10.40
N SER A 74 15.94 -44.61 -10.93
CA SER A 74 16.29 -45.96 -11.39
C SER A 74 17.31 -45.95 -12.53
N ASN A 75 17.21 -44.99 -13.45
CA ASN A 75 18.20 -44.80 -14.51
C ASN A 75 19.52 -44.27 -13.95
N LEU A 76 19.50 -43.21 -13.14
CA LEU A 76 20.68 -42.62 -12.52
C LEU A 76 21.46 -43.63 -11.67
N LYS A 77 20.78 -44.53 -10.95
CA LYS A 77 21.41 -45.67 -10.25
C LYS A 77 22.25 -46.54 -11.17
N LYS A 78 21.75 -46.86 -12.37
CA LYS A 78 22.46 -47.70 -13.35
C LYS A 78 23.63 -46.96 -13.97
N VAL A 79 23.46 -45.66 -14.26
CA VAL A 79 24.53 -44.80 -14.78
C VAL A 79 25.65 -44.69 -13.75
N LEU A 80 25.35 -44.33 -12.50
CA LEU A 80 26.36 -44.20 -11.43
C LEU A 80 27.09 -45.52 -11.22
N LYS A 81 26.36 -46.63 -11.14
CA LYS A 81 26.97 -47.96 -11.03
C LYS A 81 27.90 -48.24 -12.22
N GLY A 82 27.46 -47.98 -13.45
CA GLY A 82 28.29 -48.19 -14.64
C GLY A 82 29.58 -47.37 -14.62
N ILE A 83 29.52 -46.11 -14.13
CA ILE A 83 30.70 -45.26 -13.96
C ILE A 83 31.66 -45.85 -12.93
N LEU A 84 31.16 -46.26 -11.76
CA LEU A 84 32.00 -46.83 -10.70
C LEU A 84 32.65 -48.14 -11.14
N ASP A 85 31.87 -49.04 -11.74
CA ASP A 85 32.36 -50.32 -12.28
C ASP A 85 33.43 -50.06 -13.37
N TYR A 86 33.22 -49.09 -14.28
CA TYR A 86 34.20 -48.73 -15.31
C TYR A 86 35.51 -48.17 -14.73
N ASN A 87 35.42 -47.26 -13.75
CA ASN A 87 36.60 -46.72 -13.08
C ASN A 87 37.43 -47.81 -12.41
N GLN A 88 36.76 -48.78 -11.77
CA GLN A 88 37.43 -49.87 -11.08
C GLN A 88 37.98 -50.93 -12.04
N GLU A 89 37.18 -51.40 -12.99
CA GLU A 89 37.50 -52.56 -13.84
C GLU A 89 38.37 -52.20 -15.04
N VAL A 90 38.14 -51.03 -15.65
CA VAL A 90 38.86 -50.60 -16.86
C VAL A 90 39.95 -49.61 -16.55
N LEU A 91 39.62 -48.53 -15.82
CA LEU A 91 40.59 -47.46 -15.54
C LEU A 91 41.56 -47.80 -14.40
N GLN A 92 41.25 -48.82 -13.60
CA GLN A 92 42.01 -49.23 -12.41
C GLN A 92 42.25 -48.05 -11.44
N GLN A 93 41.29 -47.14 -11.37
CA GLN A 93 41.29 -45.99 -10.47
C GLN A 93 40.30 -46.22 -9.35
N GLN A 94 40.77 -46.12 -8.11
CA GLN A 94 39.89 -45.99 -6.96
C GLN A 94 39.55 -44.51 -6.79
N ILE A 95 38.25 -44.23 -6.76
CA ILE A 95 37.73 -42.91 -6.43
C ILE A 95 37.76 -42.82 -4.91
N ASP A 96 38.94 -42.52 -4.36
CA ASP A 96 39.17 -42.32 -2.94
C ASP A 96 38.88 -40.86 -2.57
N ASP A 97 38.28 -40.63 -1.40
CA ASP A 97 37.95 -39.30 -0.84
C ASP A 97 36.99 -38.40 -1.67
N PHE A 98 36.42 -38.88 -2.78
CA PHE A 98 35.37 -38.17 -3.50
C PHE A 98 33.98 -38.47 -2.91
N THR A 99 33.19 -37.42 -2.69
CA THR A 99 31.79 -37.58 -2.24
C THR A 99 30.90 -37.96 -3.42
N LEU A 100 30.35 -39.19 -3.39
CA LEU A 100 29.45 -39.70 -4.42
C LEU A 100 28.16 -38.86 -4.53
N PRO A 101 27.60 -38.69 -5.76
CA PRO A 101 26.40 -37.89 -5.97
C PRO A 101 25.15 -38.53 -5.36
N ASP A 102 24.30 -37.72 -4.70
CA ASP A 102 22.97 -38.13 -4.26
C ASP A 102 21.97 -38.11 -5.41
N ILE A 103 21.86 -39.25 -6.06
CA ILE A 103 20.91 -39.53 -7.13
C ILE A 103 19.44 -39.30 -6.77
N SER A 104 19.08 -39.30 -5.48
CA SER A 104 17.70 -39.04 -5.03
C SER A 104 17.38 -37.56 -5.20
N LEU A 105 18.30 -36.68 -4.80
CA LEU A 105 18.19 -35.23 -4.98
C LEU A 105 18.15 -34.83 -6.46
N ILE A 106 18.95 -35.47 -7.31
CA ILE A 106 18.91 -35.25 -8.77
C ILE A 106 17.53 -35.66 -9.33
N GLY A 107 17.02 -36.82 -8.93
CA GLY A 107 15.76 -37.35 -9.48
C GLY A 107 14.50 -36.66 -8.97
N GLU A 108 14.45 -36.29 -7.70
CA GLU A 108 13.27 -35.69 -7.04
C GLU A 108 13.23 -34.16 -7.14
N HIS A 109 14.39 -33.51 -7.14
CA HIS A 109 14.50 -32.05 -7.01
C HIS A 109 15.27 -31.39 -8.15
N SER A 110 15.76 -32.14 -9.14
CA SER A 110 16.63 -31.61 -10.20
C SER A 110 17.82 -30.84 -9.63
N ASP A 111 18.41 -31.33 -8.52
CA ASP A 111 19.49 -30.63 -7.83
C ASP A 111 20.74 -30.50 -8.73
N ALA A 112 21.10 -29.25 -9.05
CA ALA A 112 22.19 -28.94 -9.96
C ALA A 112 23.57 -29.27 -9.38
N ALA A 113 23.77 -29.14 -8.06
CA ALA A 113 25.06 -29.42 -7.44
C ALA A 113 25.38 -30.92 -7.48
N GLU A 114 24.40 -31.76 -7.15
CA GLU A 114 24.53 -33.21 -7.23
C GLU A 114 24.61 -33.71 -8.68
N LEU A 115 23.90 -33.05 -9.60
CA LEU A 115 24.06 -33.29 -11.04
C LEU A 115 25.50 -32.97 -11.49
N GLY A 116 26.07 -31.86 -11.02
CA GLY A 116 27.44 -31.47 -11.31
C GLY A 116 28.45 -32.53 -10.87
N ARG A 117 28.29 -33.11 -9.68
CA ARG A 117 29.12 -34.24 -9.21
C ARG A 117 28.99 -35.47 -10.11
N MET A 118 27.79 -35.78 -10.58
CA MET A 118 27.55 -36.90 -11.49
C MET A 118 28.28 -36.68 -12.83
N LEU A 119 28.24 -35.46 -13.37
CA LEU A 119 28.95 -35.10 -14.60
C LEU A 119 30.47 -35.08 -14.40
N GLN A 120 30.95 -34.69 -13.22
CA GLN A 120 32.37 -34.72 -12.88
C GLN A 120 32.90 -36.15 -12.96
N LEU A 121 32.16 -37.15 -12.47
CA LEU A 121 32.56 -38.55 -12.62
C LEU A 121 32.64 -39.00 -14.10
N ILE A 122 31.72 -38.54 -14.96
CA ILE A 122 31.75 -38.81 -16.40
C ILE A 122 32.96 -38.14 -17.06
N LEU A 123 33.28 -36.91 -16.67
CA LEU A 123 34.51 -36.22 -17.08
C LEU A 123 35.75 -37.02 -16.68
N GLY A 124 35.77 -37.55 -15.44
CA GLY A 124 36.81 -38.46 -14.96
C GLY A 124 37.00 -39.66 -15.87
N CYS A 125 35.90 -40.28 -16.34
CA CYS A 125 35.97 -41.36 -17.32
C CYS A 125 36.56 -40.89 -18.66
N ALA A 126 36.11 -39.76 -19.19
CA ALA A 126 36.54 -39.23 -20.49
C ALA A 126 38.03 -38.89 -20.52
N VAL A 127 38.58 -38.28 -19.46
CA VAL A 127 40.00 -37.87 -19.43
C VAL A 127 40.96 -39.00 -19.09
N ASN A 128 40.44 -40.15 -18.67
CA ASN A 128 41.24 -41.34 -18.34
C ASN A 128 41.05 -42.51 -19.33
N CYS A 129 40.06 -42.47 -20.22
CA CYS A 129 39.83 -43.51 -21.24
C CYS A 129 40.96 -43.60 -22.29
N GLU A 130 40.93 -44.63 -23.15
CA GLU A 130 41.91 -44.79 -24.23
C GLU A 130 41.95 -43.59 -25.18
N GLN A 131 40.78 -43.03 -25.51
CA GLN A 131 40.62 -41.88 -26.41
C GLN A 131 40.72 -40.53 -25.71
N LYS A 132 41.28 -40.47 -24.48
CA LYS A 132 41.34 -39.23 -23.67
C LYS A 132 41.91 -38.01 -24.38
N GLN A 133 42.79 -38.20 -25.36
CA GLN A 133 43.39 -37.09 -26.11
C GLN A 133 42.33 -36.28 -26.89
N GLU A 134 41.32 -36.92 -27.45
CA GLU A 134 40.24 -36.24 -28.18
C GLU A 134 39.37 -35.40 -27.24
N TYR A 135 39.04 -35.97 -26.07
CA TYR A 135 38.27 -35.28 -25.03
C TYR A 135 39.04 -34.10 -24.42
N ILE A 136 40.34 -34.28 -24.14
CA ILE A 136 41.21 -33.20 -23.64
C ILE A 136 41.33 -32.07 -24.66
N GLN A 137 41.51 -32.40 -25.96
CA GLN A 137 41.55 -31.38 -27.01
C GLN A 137 40.22 -30.63 -27.12
N THR A 138 39.09 -31.34 -27.01
CA THR A 138 37.76 -30.70 -27.00
C THR A 138 37.62 -29.73 -25.83
N ILE A 139 38.08 -30.10 -24.64
CA ILE A 139 38.10 -29.22 -23.46
C ILE A 139 38.95 -27.97 -23.74
N MET A 140 40.13 -28.11 -24.35
CA MET A 140 41.01 -26.98 -24.68
C MET A 140 40.42 -26.00 -25.71
N MET A 141 39.34 -26.38 -26.42
CA MET A 141 38.64 -25.51 -27.37
C MET A 141 37.43 -24.80 -26.75
N LEU A 142 37.09 -25.08 -25.49
CA LEU A 142 36.03 -24.39 -24.74
C LEU A 142 36.45 -22.98 -24.32
N GLU A 143 35.52 -22.21 -23.77
CA GLU A 143 35.81 -20.90 -23.17
C GLU A 143 36.73 -21.04 -21.95
N GLU A 144 37.63 -20.06 -21.74
CA GLU A 144 38.66 -20.10 -20.68
C GLU A 144 38.06 -20.28 -19.28
N SER A 145 36.92 -19.65 -19.00
CA SER A 145 36.17 -19.82 -17.74
C SER A 145 35.77 -21.28 -17.52
N VAL A 146 35.21 -21.93 -18.54
CA VAL A 146 34.81 -23.34 -18.51
C VAL A 146 36.02 -24.25 -18.37
N GLN A 147 37.12 -23.96 -19.08
CA GLN A 147 38.36 -24.74 -18.97
C GLN A 147 38.89 -24.76 -17.54
N HIS A 148 38.87 -23.62 -16.84
CA HIS A 148 39.36 -23.52 -15.47
C HIS A 148 38.53 -24.37 -14.49
N VAL A 149 37.20 -24.33 -14.63
CA VAL A 149 36.28 -25.13 -13.81
C VAL A 149 36.50 -26.63 -14.08
N VAL A 150 36.60 -27.04 -15.35
CA VAL A 150 36.88 -28.43 -15.76
C VAL A 150 38.22 -28.92 -15.22
N MET A 151 39.27 -28.10 -15.29
CA MET A 151 40.59 -28.43 -14.74
C MET A 151 40.55 -28.65 -13.23
N THR A 152 39.85 -27.78 -12.51
CA THR A 152 39.65 -27.90 -11.05
C THR A 152 38.90 -29.19 -10.71
N ALA A 153 37.88 -29.53 -11.50
CA ALA A 153 37.11 -30.77 -11.33
C ALA A 153 37.94 -32.04 -11.55
N ILE A 154 38.87 -32.04 -12.52
CA ILE A 154 39.82 -33.14 -12.75
C ILE A 154 40.81 -33.26 -11.60
N GLN A 155 41.31 -32.14 -11.08
CA GLN A 155 42.24 -32.13 -9.96
C GLN A 155 41.61 -32.70 -8.69
N GLU A 156 40.35 -32.34 -8.40
CA GLU A 156 39.58 -32.90 -7.27
C GLU A 156 39.41 -34.43 -7.40
N LEU A 157 39.29 -34.98 -8.61
CA LEU A 157 39.19 -36.42 -8.84
C LEU A 157 40.53 -37.16 -8.76
N MET A 158 41.65 -36.47 -8.99
CA MET A 158 42.98 -37.10 -9.11
C MET A 158 43.90 -36.84 -7.91
N SER A 159 43.43 -36.18 -6.85
CA SER A 159 44.22 -35.94 -5.65
C SER A 159 44.49 -37.24 -4.89
N LYS A 160 45.54 -37.98 -5.28
CA LYS A 160 46.07 -39.11 -4.52
C LYS A 160 46.95 -38.62 -3.38
N GLU A 161 46.43 -38.55 -2.16
CA GLU A 161 47.27 -38.53 -0.96
C GLU A 161 47.24 -39.90 -0.28
N CYS A 162 48.17 -40.79 -0.64
CA CYS A 162 48.50 -41.97 0.16
C CYS A 162 50.03 -42.19 0.18
N PRO A 163 50.73 -41.92 1.31
CA PRO A 163 52.15 -42.21 1.43
C PRO A 163 52.36 -43.69 1.78
N VAL A 164 52.91 -44.45 0.83
CA VAL A 164 53.43 -45.80 1.09
C VAL A 164 54.72 -45.67 1.90
N MET A 165 54.66 -45.87 3.21
CA MET A 165 55.85 -45.93 4.07
C MET A 165 56.49 -47.33 4.04
N GLY A 166 57.70 -47.40 3.49
CA GLY A 166 58.65 -48.48 3.73
C GLY A 166 59.86 -47.99 4.52
N GLY A 167 60.04 -48.52 5.74
CA GLY A 167 61.35 -48.78 6.35
C GLY A 167 62.15 -47.63 7.00
N ASN A 168 62.15 -47.62 8.34
CA ASN A 168 63.26 -47.23 9.24
C ASN A 168 63.59 -45.76 9.61
N ASP A 169 62.88 -44.74 9.15
CA ASP A 169 63.01 -43.34 9.67
C ASP A 169 61.90 -42.89 10.64
N SER A 170 61.04 -43.83 11.07
CA SER A 170 59.73 -43.55 11.67
C SER A 170 59.72 -42.63 12.90
N TYR A 171 60.75 -42.60 13.75
CA TYR A 171 60.65 -41.84 15.00
C TYR A 171 60.91 -40.33 14.84
N ALA A 172 61.84 -39.95 13.95
CA ALA A 172 62.15 -38.55 13.68
C ALA A 172 61.07 -37.88 12.81
N ASP A 173 60.47 -38.65 11.91
CA ASP A 173 59.33 -38.19 11.12
C ASP A 173 58.05 -38.07 11.96
N ILE A 174 57.80 -38.99 12.90
CA ILE A 174 56.69 -38.83 13.87
C ILE A 174 56.87 -37.57 14.72
N ASP A 175 58.08 -37.25 15.19
CA ASP A 175 58.32 -36.03 15.99
C ASP A 175 58.13 -34.74 15.17
N ARG A 176 58.56 -34.73 13.90
CA ARG A 176 58.29 -33.62 12.97
C ARG A 176 56.80 -33.48 12.67
N GLN A 177 56.12 -34.60 12.46
CA GLN A 177 54.69 -34.63 12.17
C GLN A 177 53.89 -34.16 13.40
N LEU A 178 54.30 -34.56 14.61
CA LEU A 178 53.71 -34.10 15.87
C LEU A 178 53.88 -32.59 16.04
N LYS A 179 55.08 -32.04 15.84
CA LYS A 179 55.31 -30.59 15.90
C LYS A 179 54.45 -29.83 14.91
N LYS A 180 54.39 -30.31 13.66
CA LYS A 180 53.54 -29.72 12.63
C LYS A 180 52.07 -29.75 13.05
N THR A 181 51.55 -30.87 13.56
CA THR A 181 50.16 -30.94 14.03
C THR A 181 49.87 -30.03 15.23
N VAL A 182 50.85 -29.79 16.11
CA VAL A 182 50.70 -28.85 17.23
C VAL A 182 50.66 -27.40 16.74
N GLU A 183 51.48 -27.05 15.76
CA GLU A 183 51.44 -25.73 15.10
C GLU A 183 50.12 -25.52 14.34
N ASP A 184 49.69 -26.51 13.56
CA ASP A 184 48.41 -26.48 12.86
C ASP A 184 47.23 -26.34 13.84
N LEU A 185 47.28 -27.04 14.99
CA LEU A 185 46.28 -26.93 16.04
C LEU A 185 46.26 -25.54 16.69
N ASN A 186 47.43 -24.97 17.00
CA ASN A 186 47.52 -23.62 17.56
C ASN A 186 46.99 -22.57 16.58
N GLN A 187 47.27 -22.73 15.29
CA GLN A 187 46.73 -21.85 14.24
C GLN A 187 45.21 -22.03 14.09
N ALA A 188 44.70 -23.26 14.19
CA ALA A 188 43.27 -23.53 14.22
C ALA A 188 42.58 -22.92 15.46
N LEU A 189 43.23 -22.93 16.62
CA LEU A 189 42.71 -22.28 17.83
C LEU A 189 42.69 -20.76 17.71
N ALA A 190 43.73 -20.15 17.14
CA ALA A 190 43.78 -18.71 16.91
C ALA A 190 42.68 -18.26 15.93
N THR A 191 42.52 -18.96 14.81
CA THR A 191 41.46 -18.68 13.83
C THR A 191 40.06 -18.90 14.42
N LYS A 192 39.87 -19.92 15.26
CA LYS A 192 38.62 -20.13 15.99
C LYS A 192 38.29 -18.93 16.90
N GLU A 193 39.27 -18.39 17.62
CA GLU A 193 39.07 -17.23 18.50
C GLU A 193 38.73 -15.97 17.69
N GLU A 194 39.40 -15.73 16.57
CA GLU A 194 39.08 -14.63 15.65
C GLU A 194 37.65 -14.73 15.09
N ILE A 195 37.24 -15.94 14.68
CA ILE A 195 35.88 -16.20 14.21
C ILE A 195 34.87 -15.96 15.34
N ALA A 196 35.16 -16.42 16.56
CA ALA A 196 34.28 -16.22 17.71
C ALA A 196 34.09 -14.72 18.04
N GLN A 197 35.17 -13.94 18.00
CA GLN A 197 35.11 -12.48 18.17
C GLN A 197 34.27 -11.83 17.07
N ARG A 198 34.48 -12.21 15.81
CA ARG A 198 33.71 -11.68 14.68
C ARG A 198 32.22 -12.05 14.75
N CYS A 199 31.90 -13.26 15.18
CA CYS A 199 30.52 -13.66 15.45
C CYS A 199 29.89 -12.80 16.53
N HIS A 200 30.61 -12.54 17.63
CA HIS A 200 30.12 -11.68 18.69
C HIS A 200 29.90 -10.23 18.24
N GLU A 201 30.80 -9.68 17.41
CA GLU A 201 30.62 -8.35 16.80
C GLU A 201 29.40 -8.29 15.88
N LEU A 202 29.19 -9.32 15.05
CA LEU A 202 28.02 -9.43 14.18
C LEU A 202 26.72 -9.55 14.97
N ASP A 203 26.71 -10.31 16.08
CA ASP A 203 25.54 -10.40 16.96
C ASP A 203 25.20 -9.04 17.58
N MET A 204 26.21 -8.28 17.99
CA MET A 204 26.02 -6.92 18.50
C MET A 204 25.48 -5.96 17.43
N GLN A 205 25.99 -6.04 16.20
CA GLN A 205 25.46 -5.26 15.08
C GLN A 205 24.02 -5.64 14.76
N ALA A 206 23.70 -6.95 14.74
CA ALA A 206 22.35 -7.44 14.53
C ALA A 206 21.38 -6.90 15.60
N PHE A 207 21.82 -6.87 16.87
CA PHE A 207 21.05 -6.28 17.95
C PHE A 207 20.76 -4.78 17.73
N HIS A 208 21.78 -3.99 17.36
CA HIS A 208 21.59 -2.56 17.10
C HIS A 208 20.68 -2.29 15.91
N VAL A 209 20.83 -3.05 14.81
CA VAL A 209 19.95 -2.94 13.64
C VAL A 209 18.52 -3.33 13.99
N GLN A 210 18.34 -4.36 14.81
CA GLN A 210 17.03 -4.77 15.29
C GLN A 210 16.36 -3.70 16.15
N GLU A 211 17.10 -3.07 17.07
CA GLU A 211 16.59 -1.97 17.88
C GLU A 211 16.19 -0.75 17.02
N GLN A 212 17.01 -0.38 16.04
CA GLN A 212 16.69 0.70 15.11
C GLN A 212 15.45 0.38 14.27
N ARG A 213 15.32 -0.86 13.78
CA ARG A 213 14.14 -1.33 13.05
C ARG A 213 12.88 -1.24 13.91
N ASP A 214 12.95 -1.66 15.16
CA ASP A 214 11.80 -1.64 16.06
C ASP A 214 11.40 -0.20 16.42
N ARG A 215 12.37 0.72 16.55
CA ARG A 215 12.12 2.16 16.71
C ARG A 215 11.44 2.79 15.50
N LEU A 216 11.98 2.56 14.29
CA LEU A 216 11.38 3.02 13.03
C LEU A 216 9.98 2.45 12.82
N ARG A 217 9.75 1.21 13.24
CA ARG A 217 8.43 0.58 13.17
C ARG A 217 7.41 1.28 14.06
N LEU A 218 7.79 1.70 15.26
CA LEU A 218 6.91 2.48 16.14
C LEU A 218 6.59 3.85 15.54
N GLU A 219 7.60 4.56 15.01
CA GLU A 219 7.41 5.85 14.35
C GLU A 219 6.51 5.73 13.11
N TYR A 220 6.64 4.64 12.34
CA TYR A 220 5.77 4.35 11.20
C TYR A 220 4.30 4.18 11.62
N ILE A 221 4.04 3.45 12.72
CA ILE A 221 2.68 3.26 13.25
C ILE A 221 2.09 4.60 13.70
N GLU A 222 2.85 5.41 14.44
CA GLU A 222 2.39 6.75 14.87
C GLU A 222 2.06 7.65 13.67
N LEU A 223 2.87 7.58 12.61
CA LEU A 223 2.63 8.35 11.40
C LEU A 223 1.38 7.87 10.63
N GLU A 224 1.16 6.56 10.55
CA GLU A 224 -0.07 5.99 9.98
C GLU A 224 -1.32 6.44 10.74
N GLU A 225 -1.29 6.41 12.08
CA GLU A 225 -2.38 6.93 12.91
C GLU A 225 -2.63 8.43 12.67
N ARG A 226 -1.55 9.22 12.56
CA ARG A 226 -1.65 10.66 12.27
C ARG A 226 -2.27 10.92 10.89
N VAL A 227 -1.90 10.14 9.88
CA VAL A 227 -2.47 10.23 8.54
C VAL A 227 -3.95 9.86 8.54
N ALA A 228 -4.34 8.80 9.26
CA ALA A 228 -5.74 8.40 9.39
C ALA A 228 -6.59 9.51 10.02
N ALA A 229 -6.12 10.12 11.11
CA ALA A 229 -6.80 11.23 11.78
C ALA A 229 -6.98 12.45 10.84
N LEU A 230 -5.93 12.82 10.09
CA LEU A 230 -6.01 13.93 9.12
C LEU A 230 -6.94 13.62 7.96
N GLN A 231 -7.04 12.35 7.53
CA GLN A 231 -7.98 11.94 6.50
C GLN A 231 -9.44 12.03 6.98
N GLU A 232 -9.72 11.66 8.23
CA GLU A 232 -11.04 11.81 8.85
C GLU A 232 -11.44 13.28 8.99
N GLU A 233 -10.51 14.13 9.44
CA GLU A 233 -10.72 15.59 9.53
C GLU A 233 -10.99 16.19 8.15
N ARG A 234 -10.19 15.84 7.14
CA ARG A 234 -10.40 16.25 5.75
C ARG A 234 -11.78 15.79 5.25
N GLY A 235 -12.19 14.57 5.56
CA GLY A 235 -13.51 14.04 5.19
C GLY A 235 -14.64 14.85 5.81
N SER A 236 -14.52 15.17 7.10
CA SER A 236 -15.48 15.98 7.85
C SER A 236 -15.59 17.40 7.27
N LEU A 237 -14.45 18.04 7.01
CA LEU A 237 -14.41 19.38 6.40
C LEU A 237 -15.00 19.39 4.99
N LEU A 238 -14.75 18.35 4.17
CA LEU A 238 -15.36 18.24 2.85
C LEU A 238 -16.89 18.10 2.93
N ALA A 239 -17.40 17.32 3.87
CA ALA A 239 -18.83 17.18 4.09
C ALA A 239 -19.46 18.50 4.55
N GLU A 240 -18.82 19.21 5.47
CA GLU A 240 -19.28 20.54 5.91
C GLU A 240 -19.28 21.54 4.73
N ASN A 241 -18.23 21.53 3.90
CA ASN A 241 -18.15 22.41 2.74
C ASN A 241 -19.26 22.14 1.72
N GLN A 242 -19.61 20.87 1.50
CA GLN A 242 -20.75 20.49 0.66
C GLN A 242 -22.07 21.05 1.20
N ILE A 243 -22.32 20.91 2.50
CA ILE A 243 -23.52 21.46 3.15
C ILE A 243 -23.56 22.98 3.01
N LEU A 244 -22.42 23.67 3.20
CA LEU A 244 -22.34 25.12 3.04
C LEU A 244 -22.58 25.55 1.59
N MET A 245 -22.04 24.84 0.60
CA MET A 245 -22.32 25.10 -0.81
C MET A 245 -23.79 24.89 -1.15
N GLU A 246 -24.44 23.84 -0.64
CA GLU A 246 -25.88 23.63 -0.83
C GLU A 246 -26.71 24.77 -0.23
N ARG A 247 -26.35 25.23 0.98
CA ARG A 247 -27.01 26.38 1.62
C ARG A 247 -26.81 27.67 0.83
N LEU A 248 -25.60 27.89 0.30
CA LEU A 248 -25.32 29.07 -0.52
C LEU A 248 -26.14 29.03 -1.82
N ASN A 249 -26.16 27.89 -2.53
CA ASN A 249 -26.97 27.71 -3.73
C ASN A 249 -28.48 27.90 -3.46
N GLN A 250 -28.97 27.46 -2.30
CA GLN A 250 -30.35 27.72 -1.88
C GLN A 250 -30.61 29.22 -1.64
N SER A 251 -29.64 29.95 -1.07
CA SER A 251 -29.71 31.40 -0.90
C SER A 251 -29.70 32.14 -2.24
N ASP A 252 -28.84 31.74 -3.18
CA ASP A 252 -28.79 32.33 -4.53
C ASP A 252 -30.11 32.10 -5.28
N SER A 253 -30.84 31.01 -4.98
CA SER A 253 -32.18 30.76 -5.55
C SER A 253 -33.26 31.74 -5.08
N ILE A 254 -33.00 32.56 -4.06
CA ILE A 254 -33.88 33.66 -3.64
C ILE A 254 -33.79 34.82 -4.63
N GLU A 255 -32.61 35.06 -5.21
CA GLU A 255 -32.40 36.09 -6.24
C GLU A 255 -32.95 35.68 -7.61
N ASP A 256 -33.09 34.36 -7.88
CA ASP A 256 -33.77 33.87 -9.07
C ASP A 256 -35.30 33.98 -8.95
N LEU A 257 -35.88 35.02 -9.55
CA LEU A 257 -37.32 35.26 -9.59
C LEU A 257 -38.13 34.09 -10.21
N ASN A 258 -37.51 33.17 -10.97
CA ASN A 258 -38.21 32.03 -11.54
C ASN A 258 -38.30 30.82 -10.59
N SER A 259 -37.49 30.78 -9.53
CA SER A 259 -37.53 29.77 -8.47
C SER A 259 -38.82 29.87 -7.63
N PRO A 260 -39.39 28.75 -7.14
CA PRO A 260 -40.54 28.80 -6.23
C PRO A 260 -40.29 29.65 -4.98
N VAL A 261 -39.04 29.69 -4.48
CA VAL A 261 -38.64 30.48 -3.32
C VAL A 261 -38.56 31.97 -3.70
N GLY A 262 -37.90 32.31 -4.82
CA GLY A 262 -37.84 33.67 -5.34
C GLY A 262 -39.22 34.26 -5.66
N ARG A 263 -40.14 33.48 -6.26
CA ARG A 263 -41.54 33.92 -6.48
C ARG A 263 -42.28 34.21 -5.20
N ARG A 264 -42.15 33.35 -4.19
CA ARG A 264 -42.78 33.57 -2.87
C ARG A 264 -42.18 34.79 -2.19
N HIS A 265 -40.87 35.01 -2.30
CA HIS A 265 -40.20 36.19 -1.78
C HIS A 265 -40.73 37.47 -2.45
N LEU A 266 -40.80 37.49 -3.78
CA LEU A 266 -41.36 38.61 -4.54
C LEU A 266 -42.82 38.90 -4.15
N GLN A 267 -43.65 37.86 -4.04
CA GLN A 267 -45.05 38.00 -3.62
C GLN A 267 -45.18 38.64 -2.23
N LEU A 268 -44.36 38.20 -1.27
CA LEU A 268 -44.32 38.78 0.08
C LEU A 268 -43.83 40.23 0.06
N GLN A 269 -42.82 40.54 -0.76
CA GLN A 269 -42.32 41.89 -0.94
C GLN A 269 -43.42 42.82 -1.49
N THR A 270 -44.13 42.41 -2.55
CA THR A 270 -45.24 43.18 -3.11
C THR A 270 -46.39 43.35 -2.11
N HIS A 271 -46.70 42.33 -1.31
CA HIS A 271 -47.71 42.47 -0.25
C HIS A 271 -47.28 43.45 0.84
N LEU A 272 -46.00 43.47 1.19
CA LEU A 272 -45.42 44.44 2.13
C LEU A 272 -45.56 45.87 1.60
N GLU A 273 -45.24 46.10 0.33
CA GLU A 273 -45.37 47.40 -0.34
C GLU A 273 -46.84 47.87 -0.37
N GLN A 274 -47.78 46.97 -0.70
CA GLN A 274 -49.21 47.28 -0.68
C GLN A 274 -49.71 47.67 0.72
N LEU A 275 -49.32 46.91 1.75
CA LEU A 275 -49.69 47.22 3.13
C LEU A 275 -49.07 48.54 3.60
N GLN A 276 -47.85 48.86 3.17
CA GLN A 276 -47.24 50.16 3.44
C GLN A 276 -48.02 51.29 2.77
N GLU A 277 -48.36 51.17 1.49
CA GLU A 277 -49.15 52.17 0.78
C GLU A 277 -50.53 52.37 1.42
N GLU A 278 -51.21 51.28 1.81
CA GLU A 278 -52.49 51.34 2.51
C GLU A 278 -52.35 52.01 3.87
N THR A 279 -51.26 51.74 4.60
CA THR A 279 -50.96 52.41 5.87
C THR A 279 -50.79 53.91 5.67
N PHE A 280 -49.98 54.35 4.69
CA PHE A 280 -49.81 55.78 4.37
C PHE A 280 -51.13 56.44 3.98
N ARG A 281 -51.95 55.76 3.18
CA ARG A 281 -53.26 56.26 2.76
C ARG A 281 -54.23 56.40 3.94
N LEU A 282 -54.28 55.42 4.83
CA LEU A 282 -55.09 55.47 6.05
C LEU A 282 -54.60 56.56 7.01
N GLU A 283 -53.29 56.77 7.09
CA GLU A 283 -52.70 57.84 7.90
C GLU A 283 -53.09 59.23 7.39
N ALA A 284 -53.06 59.45 6.07
CA ALA A 284 -53.53 60.69 5.46
C ALA A 284 -55.03 60.92 5.70
N ALA A 285 -55.85 59.88 5.50
CA ALA A 285 -57.30 59.97 5.75
C ALA A 285 -57.60 60.26 7.24
N LYS A 286 -56.83 59.66 8.16
CA LYS A 286 -56.92 59.94 9.61
C LYS A 286 -56.66 61.42 9.90
N ASP A 287 -55.65 62.01 9.27
CA ASP A 287 -55.34 63.44 9.44
C ASP A 287 -56.43 64.35 8.85
N ASP A 288 -56.99 64.02 7.69
CA ASP A 288 -58.12 64.76 7.10
C ASP A 288 -59.35 64.73 8.02
N TYR A 289 -59.69 63.54 8.56
CA TYR A 289 -60.79 63.40 9.52
C TYR A 289 -60.52 64.17 10.82
N ARG A 290 -59.26 64.19 11.30
CA ARG A 290 -58.87 64.97 12.48
C ARG A 290 -59.13 66.47 12.26
N ILE A 291 -58.68 67.02 11.12
CA ILE A 291 -58.92 68.44 10.77
C ILE A 291 -60.43 68.70 10.70
N ARG A 292 -61.20 67.81 10.08
CA ARG A 292 -62.66 67.98 9.98
C ARG A 292 -63.36 67.97 11.35
N CYS A 293 -62.90 67.14 12.27
CA CYS A 293 -63.40 67.15 13.65
C CYS A 293 -63.07 68.49 14.34
N GLU A 294 -61.84 69.00 14.21
CA GLU A 294 -61.43 70.29 14.77
C GLU A 294 -62.26 71.46 14.20
N GLU A 295 -62.65 71.41 12.92
CA GLU A 295 -63.56 72.39 12.30
C GLU A 295 -64.98 72.32 12.87
N LEU A 296 -65.56 71.11 12.94
CA LEU A 296 -66.90 70.90 13.47
C LEU A 296 -66.99 71.28 14.96
N GLU A 297 -65.93 71.04 15.73
CA GLU A 297 -65.84 71.50 17.12
C GLU A 297 -65.88 73.04 17.22
N LYS A 298 -65.16 73.74 16.34
CA LYS A 298 -65.22 75.22 16.28
C LYS A 298 -66.62 75.71 15.93
N GLU A 299 -67.22 75.18 14.87
CA GLU A 299 -68.60 75.52 14.48
C GLU A 299 -69.59 75.26 15.63
N LEU A 300 -69.44 74.14 16.35
CA LEU A 300 -70.26 73.85 17.53
C LEU A 300 -70.06 74.86 18.66
N THR A 301 -68.82 75.30 18.93
CA THR A 301 -68.57 76.33 19.94
C THR A 301 -69.15 77.69 19.55
N GLU A 302 -69.06 78.07 18.28
CA GLU A 302 -69.64 79.32 17.77
C GLU A 302 -71.18 79.30 17.87
N LEU A 303 -71.81 78.21 17.42
CA LEU A 303 -73.27 78.04 17.52
C LEU A 303 -73.75 78.02 18.98
N ARG A 304 -72.99 77.42 19.90
CA ARG A 304 -73.29 77.47 21.33
C ARG A 304 -73.23 78.89 21.87
N GLY A 305 -72.18 79.64 21.53
CA GLY A 305 -72.05 81.06 21.91
C GLY A 305 -73.20 81.92 21.40
N GLN A 306 -73.59 81.76 20.12
CA GLN A 306 -74.76 82.43 19.54
C GLN A 306 -76.06 82.07 20.27
N ASN A 307 -76.21 80.80 20.67
CA ASN A 307 -77.40 80.35 21.40
C ASN A 307 -77.44 80.93 22.82
N GLU A 308 -76.30 81.04 23.50
CA GLU A 308 -76.17 81.72 24.80
C GLU A 308 -76.51 83.22 24.68
N GLU A 309 -76.03 83.91 23.65
CA GLU A 309 -76.37 85.31 23.36
C GLU A 309 -77.87 85.48 23.10
N LEU A 310 -78.47 84.64 22.25
CA LEU A 310 -79.90 84.65 21.98
C LEU A 310 -80.72 84.37 23.25
N THR A 311 -80.25 83.47 24.12
CA THR A 311 -80.88 83.19 25.41
C THR A 311 -80.82 84.41 26.32
N SER A 312 -79.67 85.08 26.43
CA SER A 312 -79.53 86.32 27.21
C SER A 312 -80.43 87.43 26.70
N LEU A 313 -80.54 87.60 25.37
CA LEU A 313 -81.45 88.57 24.76
C LEU A 313 -82.92 88.24 25.04
N ALA A 314 -83.29 86.96 25.03
CA ALA A 314 -84.63 86.52 25.39
C ALA A 314 -84.96 86.81 26.86
N ASP A 315 -84.01 86.58 27.77
CA ASP A 315 -84.14 86.90 29.20
C ASP A 315 -84.27 88.42 29.43
N GLU A 316 -83.48 89.24 28.73
CA GLU A 316 -83.58 90.70 28.78
C GLU A 316 -84.93 91.19 28.26
N ALA A 317 -85.41 90.65 27.13
CA ALA A 317 -86.72 90.96 26.58
C ALA A 317 -87.85 90.56 27.55
N GLN A 318 -87.71 89.44 28.26
CA GLN A 318 -88.66 89.02 29.29
C GLN A 318 -88.63 89.96 30.50
N SER A 319 -87.46 90.40 30.96
CA SER A 319 -87.33 91.38 32.06
C SER A 319 -87.98 92.73 31.69
N LEU A 320 -87.70 93.24 30.48
CA LEU A 320 -88.32 94.47 29.98
C LEU A 320 -89.84 94.34 29.88
N LYS A 321 -90.35 93.16 29.50
CA LYS A 321 -91.78 92.88 29.48
C LYS A 321 -92.38 92.90 30.88
N ASP A 322 -91.72 92.29 31.86
CA ASP A 322 -92.16 92.31 33.25
C ASP A 322 -92.18 93.75 33.81
N GLU A 323 -91.17 94.57 33.50
CA GLU A 323 -91.16 96.00 33.83
C GLU A 323 -92.31 96.77 33.18
N MET A 324 -92.60 96.51 31.90
CA MET A 324 -93.75 97.10 31.19
C MET A 324 -95.08 96.73 31.83
N ASP A 325 -95.26 95.48 32.27
CA ASP A 325 -96.47 95.01 32.94
C ASP A 325 -96.63 95.68 34.32
N VAL A 326 -95.55 95.87 35.07
CA VAL A 326 -95.56 96.65 36.33
C VAL A 326 -95.94 98.11 36.07
N LEU A 327 -95.36 98.74 35.04
CA LEU A 327 -95.68 100.12 34.67
C LEU A 327 -97.14 100.26 34.25
N ARG A 328 -97.68 99.32 33.46
CA ARG A 328 -99.11 99.25 33.12
C ARG A 328 -99.99 99.16 34.35
N LEU A 329 -99.71 98.24 35.28
CA LEU A 329 -100.45 98.12 36.53
C LEU A 329 -100.37 99.41 37.38
N SER A 330 -99.20 100.07 37.40
CA SER A 330 -99.02 101.34 38.11
C SER A 330 -99.82 102.47 37.45
N SER A 331 -99.86 102.51 36.11
CA SER A 331 -100.66 103.44 35.31
C SER A 331 -102.15 103.23 35.54
N ASP A 332 -102.65 101.99 35.49
CA ASP A 332 -104.05 101.66 35.79
C ASP A 332 -104.44 102.06 37.22
N LYS A 333 -103.51 101.91 38.17
CA LYS A 333 -103.71 102.36 39.55
C LYS A 333 -103.74 103.89 39.66
N ALA A 334 -102.88 104.60 38.92
CA ALA A 334 -102.89 106.06 38.84
C ALA A 334 -104.19 106.58 38.19
N SER A 335 -104.63 105.99 37.09
CA SER A 335 -105.90 106.33 36.44
C SER A 335 -107.11 106.09 37.36
N LYS A 336 -107.07 105.03 38.20
CA LYS A 336 -108.10 104.82 39.24
C LYS A 336 -108.05 105.88 40.34
N LEU A 337 -106.86 106.34 40.75
CA LEU A 337 -106.70 107.42 41.73
C LEU A 337 -107.19 108.77 41.18
N GLU A 338 -106.94 109.07 39.90
CA GLU A 338 -107.47 110.25 39.21
C GLU A 338 -109.00 110.19 39.08
N PHE A 339 -109.57 109.01 38.81
CA PHE A 339 -111.02 108.80 38.80
C PHE A 339 -111.66 109.00 40.19
N THR A 340 -110.96 108.67 41.27
CA THR A 340 -111.45 108.91 42.65
C THR A 340 -111.15 110.30 43.20
N GLY A 341 -110.14 111.01 42.68
CA GLY A 341 -109.82 112.38 43.07
C GLY A 341 -110.52 113.47 42.26
N GLY A 342 -111.08 113.12 41.10
CA GLY A 342 -111.81 114.02 40.21
C GLY A 342 -113.28 114.28 40.57
N VAL A 343 -113.78 113.75 41.70
CA VAL A 343 -115.15 114.00 42.18
C VAL A 343 -115.11 114.53 43.61
N LEU A 344 -115.12 115.87 43.69
CA LEU A 344 -115.56 116.76 44.79
C LEU A 344 -114.83 116.68 46.13
#